data_AF-A0A9Y2JH32-F1
#
_entry.id   AF-A0A9Y2JH32-F1
#
_cell.length_a   1.000
_cell.length_b   1.000
_cell.length_c   1.000
_cell.angle_alpha   90.00
_cell.angle_beta   90.00
_cell.angle_gamma   90.00
#
_symmetry.space_group_name_H-M   'P 1'
#
loop_
_entity.id
_entity.type
_entity.pdbx_description
1 polymer ?
#
loop_
_entity_poly.entity_id
_entity_poly.type
_entity_poly.pdbx_seq_one_letter_code
_entity_poly.pdbx_strand_id
1 'polypeptide(L)'
;MADGRLMRVISCPGAVELLDELGTGPRAFDELRRIVPRRLLGPALRVLAAEGALRRSDAGSWDVRPAGDALFSLTGDGGRLADELSDLDVWVAVYDRYLNG
;
A
#
# COMPACT_ATOMS: atom_id res chain seq x y z
N MET A 1 -13.65 -5.68 -12.77
CA MET A 1 -13.53 -6.06 -11.34
C MET A 1 -12.25 -5.51 -10.68
N ALA A 2 -11.25 -5.00 -11.42
CA ALA A 2 -10.01 -4.40 -10.88
C ALA A 2 -10.23 -3.09 -10.10
N ASP A 3 -11.27 -2.36 -10.46
CA ASP A 3 -11.61 -1.01 -9.99
C ASP A 3 -11.86 -0.90 -8.45
N GLY A 4 -12.44 -1.93 -7.83
CA GLY A 4 -12.75 -1.91 -6.39
C GLY A 4 -11.53 -2.01 -5.46
N ARG A 5 -10.52 -2.79 -5.85
CA ARG A 5 -9.24 -2.91 -5.12
C ARG A 5 -8.48 -1.60 -5.17
N LEU A 6 -8.39 -1.03 -6.37
CA LEU A 6 -7.66 0.21 -6.62
C LEU A 6 -8.27 1.38 -5.83
N MET A 7 -9.61 1.50 -5.84
CA MET A 7 -10.32 2.51 -5.05
C MET A 7 -10.07 2.39 -3.55
N ARG A 8 -10.00 1.17 -2.98
CA ARG A 8 -9.70 0.99 -1.55
C ARG A 8 -8.30 1.46 -1.18
N VAL A 9 -7.32 1.19 -2.05
CA VAL A 9 -5.94 1.61 -1.84
C VAL A 9 -5.82 3.13 -1.96
N ILE A 10 -6.37 3.74 -3.01
CA ILE A 10 -6.32 5.20 -3.19
C ILE A 10 -7.10 5.93 -2.09
N SER A 11 -8.21 5.36 -1.63
CA SER A 11 -9.01 5.94 -0.53
C SER A 11 -8.36 5.77 0.85
N CYS A 12 -7.24 5.05 0.97
CA CYS A 12 -6.53 4.85 2.23
C CYS A 12 -5.29 5.75 2.29
N PRO A 13 -5.29 6.82 3.11
CA PRO A 13 -4.15 7.72 3.20
C PRO A 13 -2.87 6.99 3.60
N GLY A 14 -1.76 7.24 2.89
CA GLY A 14 -0.48 6.60 3.12
C GLY A 14 -0.28 5.29 2.36
N ALA A 15 -1.31 4.71 1.73
CA ALA A 15 -1.16 3.42 1.05
C ALA A 15 -0.42 3.55 -0.29
N VAL A 16 -0.67 4.62 -1.05
CA VAL A 16 0.01 4.87 -2.33
C VAL A 16 1.48 5.20 -2.11
N GLU A 17 1.79 6.01 -1.11
CA GLU A 17 3.16 6.38 -0.75
C GLU A 17 3.98 5.17 -0.29
N LEU A 18 3.36 4.23 0.42
CA LEU A 18 4.01 2.98 0.79
C LEU A 18 4.19 2.03 -0.40
N LEU A 19 3.25 1.98 -1.34
CA LEU A 19 3.39 1.19 -2.56
C LEU A 19 4.54 1.71 -3.42
N ASP A 20 4.63 3.02 -3.61
CA ASP A 20 5.71 3.67 -4.36
C ASP A 20 7.07 3.39 -3.72
N GLU A 21 7.21 3.62 -2.41
CA GLU A 21 8.45 3.34 -1.69
C GLU A 21 8.86 1.86 -1.81
N LEU A 22 7.93 0.94 -1.58
CA LEU A 22 8.21 -0.50 -1.63
C LEU A 22 8.41 -1.02 -3.07
N GLY A 23 7.96 -0.28 -4.09
CA GLY A 23 8.26 -0.54 -5.49
C GLY A 23 9.75 -0.43 -5.81
N THR A 24 10.49 0.37 -5.04
CA THR A 24 11.95 0.48 -5.15
C THR A 24 12.70 -0.64 -4.42
N GLY A 25 12.01 -1.43 -3.59
CA GLY A 25 12.56 -2.59 -2.90
C GLY A 25 12.09 -2.73 -1.45
N PRO A 26 12.49 -3.81 -0.76
CA PRO A 26 12.08 -4.05 0.63
C PRO A 26 12.52 -2.95 1.59
N ARG A 27 11.73 -2.71 2.64
CA ARG A 27 12.00 -1.74 3.72
C ARG A 27 11.68 -2.29 5.09
N ALA A 28 12.46 -1.91 6.09
CA ALA A 28 12.16 -2.19 7.49
C ALA A 28 11.02 -1.31 8.01
N PHE A 29 10.28 -1.80 9.01
CA PHE A 29 9.18 -1.05 9.63
C PHE A 29 9.61 0.36 10.09
N ASP A 30 10.80 0.49 10.69
CA ASP A 30 11.31 1.77 11.16
C ASP A 30 11.71 2.74 10.03
N GLU A 31 11.99 2.22 8.84
CA GLU A 31 12.19 3.05 7.64
C GLU A 31 10.85 3.58 7.13
N LEU A 32 9.83 2.72 7.03
CA LEU A 32 8.49 3.10 6.59
C LEU A 32 7.84 4.17 7.49
N ARG A 33 8.19 4.17 8.79
CA ARG A 33 7.76 5.21 9.75
C ARG A 33 8.28 6.60 9.43
N ARG A 34 9.30 6.73 8.58
CA ARG A 34 9.84 8.01 8.10
C ARG A 34 9.14 8.50 6.84
N ILE A 35 8.45 7.62 6.12
CA ILE A 35 7.78 7.91 4.86
C ILE A 35 6.38 8.45 5.11
N VAL A 36 5.61 7.76 5.95
CA VAL A 36 4.23 8.14 6.25
C VAL A 36 4.03 8.46 7.74
N PRO A 37 3.12 9.40 8.07
CA PRO A 37 2.78 9.69 9.46
C PRO A 37 2.39 8.44 10.24
N ARG A 38 2.86 8.33 11.48
CA ARG A 38 2.63 7.15 12.35
C ARG A 38 1.17 6.72 12.45
N ARG A 39 0.23 7.68 12.43
CA ARG A 39 -1.22 7.43 12.51
C ARG A 39 -1.78 6.74 11.25
N LEU A 40 -1.11 6.87 10.11
CA LEU A 40 -1.53 6.33 8.81
C LEU A 40 -0.85 4.99 8.50
N LEU A 41 0.38 4.78 8.98
CA LEU A 41 1.17 3.59 8.67
C LEU A 41 0.44 2.26 8.95
N GLY A 42 -0.16 2.11 10.13
CA GLY A 42 -0.86 0.89 10.51
C GLY A 42 -2.06 0.59 9.59
N PRO A 43 -3.03 1.51 9.45
CA PRO A 43 -4.14 1.37 8.51
C PRO A 43 -3.69 1.07 7.07
N ALA A 44 -2.69 1.79 6.55
CA ALA A 44 -2.20 1.62 5.19
C ALA A 44 -1.58 0.23 4.97
N LEU A 45 -0.71 -0.24 5.89
CA LEU A 45 -0.15 -1.60 5.83
C LEU A 45 -1.24 -2.67 5.88
N ARG A 46 -2.30 -2.47 6.68
CA ARG A 46 -3.42 -3.41 6.74
C ARG A 46 -4.24 -3.45 5.46
N VAL A 47 -4.54 -2.30 4.87
CA VAL A 47 -5.28 -2.24 3.60
C VAL A 47 -4.48 -2.93 2.50
N LEU A 48 -3.18 -2.63 2.38
CA LEU A 48 -2.33 -3.26 1.39
C LEU A 48 -2.17 -4.77 1.62
N ALA A 49 -2.06 -5.21 2.88
CA ALA A 49 -2.04 -6.63 3.21
C ALA A 49 -3.37 -7.34 2.89
N ALA A 50 -4.51 -6.70 3.18
CA ALA A 50 -5.83 -7.24 2.87
C ALA A 50 -6.06 -7.39 1.36
N GLU A 51 -5.49 -6.49 0.57
CA GLU A 51 -5.48 -6.55 -0.90
C GLU A 51 -4.35 -7.43 -1.47
N GLY A 52 -3.67 -8.23 -0.62
CA GLY A 52 -2.63 -9.17 -1.02
C GLY A 52 -1.36 -8.52 -1.57
N ALA A 53 -1.18 -7.21 -1.41
CA ALA A 53 -0.09 -6.45 -2.01
C ALA A 53 1.23 -6.57 -1.23
N LEU A 54 1.20 -6.98 0.04
CA LEU A 54 2.37 -7.01 0.91
C LEU A 54 2.73 -8.40 1.40
N ARG A 55 4.04 -8.62 1.52
CA ARG A 55 4.65 -9.63 2.37
C ARG A 55 5.42 -8.95 3.49
N ARG A 56 5.47 -9.62 4.64
CA ARG A 56 6.19 -9.21 5.85
C ARG A 56 7.08 -10.38 6.32
N SER A 57 8.27 -10.08 6.84
CA SER A 57 9.27 -11.10 7.19
C SER A 57 9.02 -11.84 8.51
N ASP A 58 8.37 -11.20 9.47
CA ASP A 58 7.98 -11.80 10.75
C ASP A 58 6.55 -12.36 10.69
N ALA A 59 6.31 -13.40 11.48
CA ALA A 59 4.99 -14.02 11.60
C ALA A 59 4.13 -13.28 12.64
N GLY A 60 2.85 -13.09 12.35
CA GLY A 60 1.89 -12.53 13.30
C GLY A 60 0.70 -11.86 12.63
N SER A 61 -0.23 -11.39 13.46
CA SER A 61 -1.35 -10.57 12.98
C SER A 61 -0.86 -9.21 12.49
N TRP A 62 -1.55 -8.66 11.48
CA TRP A 62 -1.40 -7.27 11.01
C TRP A 62 -1.99 -6.23 11.97
N ASP A 63 -2.70 -6.69 13.02
CA ASP A 63 -3.20 -5.83 14.10
C ASP A 63 -2.16 -5.58 15.19
N VAL A 64 -1.13 -6.42 15.26
CA VAL A 64 -0.03 -6.27 16.20
C VAL A 64 1.04 -5.40 15.57
N ARG A 65 1.66 -4.54 16.40
CA ARG A 65 2.79 -3.73 15.96
C ARG A 65 3.95 -4.65 15.53
N PRO A 66 4.45 -4.52 14.28
CA PRO A 66 5.62 -5.27 13.82
C PRO A 66 6.89 -4.91 14.60
N ALA A 67 7.87 -5.81 14.58
CA ALA A 67 9.22 -5.49 15.04
C ALA A 67 9.82 -4.35 14.19
N GLY A 68 10.71 -3.54 14.76
CA GLY A 68 11.30 -2.39 14.05
C GLY A 68 12.09 -2.78 12.81
N ASP A 69 12.71 -3.95 12.84
CA ASP A 69 13.51 -4.58 11.80
C ASP A 69 12.71 -5.54 10.89
N ALA A 70 11.40 -5.68 11.12
CA ALA A 70 10.53 -6.44 10.24
C ALA A 70 10.54 -5.84 8.83
N LEU A 71 10.90 -6.66 7.83
CA LEU A 71 10.95 -6.24 6.43
C LEU A 71 9.60 -6.41 5.76
N PHE A 72 9.22 -5.38 5.00
CA PHE A 72 8.05 -5.34 4.14
C PHE A 72 8.51 -5.31 2.70
N SER A 73 7.83 -6.07 1.84
CA SER A 73 8.08 -6.08 0.41
C SER A 73 6.76 -6.24 -0.35
N LEU A 74 6.72 -5.74 -1.59
CA LEU A 74 5.58 -6.04 -2.46
C LEU A 74 5.55 -7.53 -2.79
N THR A 75 4.34 -8.08 -2.92
CA THR A 75 4.11 -9.35 -3.63
C THR A 75 4.12 -9.08 -5.14
N GLY A 76 4.05 -10.13 -5.96
CA GLY A 76 3.83 -9.95 -7.40
C GLY A 76 2.53 -9.17 -7.71
N ASP A 77 1.50 -9.35 -6.88
CA ASP A 77 0.22 -8.65 -7.00
C ASP A 77 0.29 -7.20 -6.49
N GLY A 78 1.21 -6.92 -5.57
CA GLY A 78 1.54 -5.56 -5.12
C GLY A 78 2.35 -4.80 -6.15
N GLY A 79 3.31 -5.45 -6.81
CA GLY A 79 4.08 -4.86 -7.91
C GLY A 79 3.18 -4.42 -9.06
N ARG A 80 2.29 -5.30 -9.55
CA ARG A 80 1.32 -4.93 -10.59
C ARG A 80 0.39 -3.79 -10.18
N LEU A 81 0.00 -3.73 -8.91
CA LEU A 81 -0.81 -2.63 -8.39
C LEU A 81 -0.06 -1.30 -8.38
N ALA A 82 1.23 -1.31 -8.04
CA ALA A 82 2.09 -0.14 -8.13
C ALA A 82 2.27 0.31 -9.58
N ASP A 83 2.47 -0.64 -10.50
CA ASP A 83 2.57 -0.36 -11.94
C ASP A 83 1.26 0.28 -12.47
N GLU A 84 0.09 -0.26 -12.12
CA GLU A 84 -1.21 0.30 -12.48
C GLU A 84 -1.37 1.74 -11.96
N LEU A 85 -0.96 2.02 -10.72
CA LEU A 85 -1.02 3.37 -10.13
C LEU A 85 0.02 4.34 -10.69
N SER A 86 1.05 3.85 -11.38
CA SER A 86 2.01 4.69 -12.09
C SER A 86 1.45 5.23 -13.41
N ASP A 87 0.35 4.66 -13.90
CA ASP A 87 -0.33 5.09 -15.10
C ASP A 87 -1.24 6.31 -14.82
N LEU A 88 -1.04 7.38 -15.60
CA LEU A 88 -1.84 8.62 -15.49
C LEU A 88 -3.31 8.37 -15.80
N ASP A 89 -3.62 7.45 -16.73
CA ASP A 89 -5.00 7.15 -17.13
C ASP A 89 -5.79 6.52 -15.97
N VAL A 90 -5.11 5.81 -15.08
CA VAL A 90 -5.70 5.24 -13.87
C VAL A 90 -6.10 6.35 -12.89
N TRP A 91 -5.27 7.37 -12.71
CA TRP A 91 -5.63 8.52 -11.86
C TRP A 91 -6.82 9.31 -12.43
N VAL A 92 -6.87 9.50 -13.74
CA VAL A 92 -7.99 10.18 -14.41
C VAL A 92 -9.29 9.41 -14.22
N ALA A 93 -9.29 8.08 -14.44
CA ALA A 93 -10.47 7.25 -14.27
C ALA A 93 -10.99 7.24 -12.82
N VAL A 94 -10.08 7.20 -11.84
CA VAL A 94 -10.43 7.26 -10.41
C VAL A 94 -11.04 8.61 -10.04
N TYR A 95 -10.47 9.71 -10.52
CA TYR A 95 -10.97 11.06 -10.26
C TYR A 95 -12.35 11.29 -10.89
N ASP A 96 -12.55 10.83 -12.12
CA ASP A 96 -13.82 10.93 -12.84
C ASP A 96 -14.93 10.20 -12.08
N ARG A 97 -14.64 9.00 -11.58
CA ARG A 97 -15.57 8.24 -10.74
C ARG A 97 -15.88 8.91 -9.40
N TYR A 98 -14.89 9.53 -8.76
CA TYR A 98 -15.13 10.25 -7.51
C TYR A 98 -16.05 11.47 -7.71
N LEU A 99 -15.96 12.15 -8.85
CA LEU A 99 -16.75 13.35 -9.15
C LEU A 99 -18.14 13.04 -9.70
N ASN A 100 -18.29 11.95 -10.46
CA ASN A 100 -19.50 11.62 -11.22
C ASN A 100 -20.25 10.36 -10.74
N GLY A 101 -19.75 9.68 -9.70
CA GLY A 101 -20.28 8.44 -9.13
C GLY A 101 -21.12 8.61 -7.87
#